data_AF-A0A2T3KQP0-F1
#
_entry.id   AF-A0A2T3KQP0-F1
#
_cell.length_a   1.000
_cell.length_b   1.000
_cell.length_c   1.000
_cell.angle_alpha   90.00
_cell.angle_beta   90.00
_cell.angle_gamma   90.00
#
_symmetry.space_group_name_H-M   'P 1'
#
loop_
_entity.id
_entity.type
_entity.pdbx_description
1 polymer ?
#
loop_
_entity_poly.entity_id
_entity_poly.type
_entity_poly.pdbx_seq_one_letter_code
_entity_poly.pdbx_strand_id
1 'polypeptide(L)'
;MHIVGNNRMRQMNKNKGFTLIELIVVIVILGIIGVVASLKTMELPSDARVAVMKSSRAAIQSAFDLFHAKQEMVNVNITTEDHEGNVQHFLTINGVKILINKNDGYPLFRVLPRERFLKEFKALVNMDVELYSYDDKYKTNSKFILFPNNYSGFHIFFRGQQPTKGNTNFRKCYVEYIAAKQFVGAPDISEVKVATSEC
;
A
#
# COMPACT_ATOMS: atom_id res chain seq x y z
N MET A 1 -42.62 -47.38 65.45
CA MET A 1 -41.25 -47.12 64.99
C MET A 1 -41.33 -46.72 63.53
N HIS A 2 -41.67 -45.46 63.27
CA HIS A 2 -40.75 -44.33 62.97
C HIS A 2 -40.11 -44.43 61.57
N ILE A 3 -40.85 -43.81 60.62
CA ILE A 3 -40.47 -42.99 59.45
C ILE A 3 -38.97 -42.90 59.12
N VAL A 4 -38.60 -43.05 57.84
CA VAL A 4 -37.91 -41.97 57.08
C VAL A 4 -38.32 -42.02 55.60
N GLY A 5 -39.05 -41.00 55.16
CA GLY A 5 -39.26 -40.65 53.75
C GLY A 5 -38.21 -39.63 53.30
N ASN A 6 -37.66 -39.82 52.10
CA ASN A 6 -36.62 -38.98 51.54
C ASN A 6 -37.24 -37.79 50.77
N ASN A 7 -37.09 -36.57 51.30
CA ASN A 7 -37.53 -35.32 50.64
C ASN A 7 -36.44 -34.79 49.70
N ARG A 8 -36.63 -34.94 48.38
CA ARG A 8 -35.89 -34.15 47.39
C ARG A 8 -36.58 -32.80 47.20
N MET A 9 -35.99 -31.73 47.73
CA MET A 9 -36.44 -30.37 47.45
C MET A 9 -36.17 -30.01 45.98
N ARG A 10 -37.24 -29.83 45.19
CA ARG A 10 -37.17 -29.20 43.86
C ARG A 10 -36.99 -27.69 44.05
N GLN A 11 -35.82 -27.15 43.71
CA GLN A 11 -35.63 -25.71 43.54
C GLN A 11 -36.48 -25.23 42.35
N MET A 12 -37.47 -24.36 42.62
CA MET A 12 -38.19 -23.62 41.59
C MET A 12 -37.33 -22.44 41.15
N ASN A 13 -36.78 -22.51 39.95
CA ASN A 13 -36.16 -21.36 39.30
C ASN A 13 -37.24 -20.28 39.10
N LYS A 14 -37.07 -19.15 39.78
CA LYS A 14 -37.90 -17.96 39.57
C LYS A 14 -37.53 -17.37 38.21
N ASN A 15 -38.26 -17.75 37.17
CA ASN A 15 -38.17 -17.10 35.87
C ASN A 15 -38.66 -15.66 36.03
N LYS A 16 -37.72 -14.72 36.24
CA LYS A 16 -38.00 -13.28 36.18
C LYS A 16 -38.32 -12.97 34.72
N GLY A 17 -39.58 -12.62 34.44
CA GLY A 17 -39.97 -12.12 33.13
C GLY A 17 -39.23 -10.82 32.80
N PHE A 18 -38.90 -10.62 31.53
CA PHE A 18 -38.33 -9.38 31.03
C PHE A 18 -39.28 -8.21 31.26
N THR A 19 -38.76 -7.04 31.64
CA THR A 19 -39.60 -5.86 31.82
C THR A 19 -39.85 -5.17 30.48
N LEU A 20 -41.02 -4.52 30.32
CA LEU A 20 -41.37 -3.80 29.09
C LEU A 20 -40.35 -2.70 28.74
N ILE A 21 -39.81 -2.04 29.77
CA ILE A 21 -38.78 -1.01 29.60
C ILE A 21 -37.46 -1.58 29.09
N GLU A 22 -37.10 -2.78 29.53
CA GLU A 22 -35.86 -3.45 29.13
C GLU A 22 -35.89 -3.83 27.65
N LEU A 23 -37.07 -4.21 27.13
CA LEU A 23 -37.27 -4.43 25.69
C LEU A 23 -37.17 -3.12 24.89
N ILE A 24 -37.80 -2.04 25.39
CA ILE A 24 -37.78 -0.73 24.72
C ILE A 24 -36.36 -0.16 24.65
N VAL A 25 -35.60 -0.24 25.73
CA VAL A 25 -34.21 0.24 25.75
C VAL A 25 -33.36 -0.52 24.75
N VAL A 26 -33.55 -1.84 24.60
CA VAL A 26 -32.80 -2.65 23.62
C VAL A 26 -33.10 -2.22 22.19
N ILE A 27 -34.37 -2.03 21.81
CA ILE A 27 -34.70 -1.60 20.44
C ILE A 27 -34.23 -0.16 20.15
N VAL A 28 -34.22 0.72 21.15
CA VAL A 28 -33.68 2.09 20.99
C VAL A 28 -32.17 2.04 20.78
N ILE A 29 -31.44 1.26 21.58
CA ILE A 29 -29.99 1.09 21.42
C ILE A 29 -29.67 0.44 20.06
N LEU A 30 -30.39 -0.61 19.67
CA LEU A 30 -30.24 -1.24 18.35
C LEU A 30 -30.59 -0.27 17.21
N GLY A 31 -31.59 0.60 17.39
CA GLY A 31 -31.95 1.65 16.43
C GLY A 31 -30.83 2.68 16.24
N ILE A 32 -30.23 3.16 17.34
CA ILE A 32 -29.10 4.11 17.29
C ILE A 32 -27.88 3.46 16.64
N ILE A 33 -27.52 2.25 17.06
CA ILE A 33 -26.38 1.51 16.49
C ILE A 33 -26.61 1.21 15.00
N GLY A 34 -27.83 0.88 14.59
CA GLY A 34 -28.19 0.64 13.20
C GLY A 34 -27.99 1.85 12.29
N VAL A 35 -28.38 3.05 12.77
CA VAL A 35 -28.18 4.31 12.03
C VAL A 35 -26.70 4.69 11.95
N VAL A 36 -25.94 4.53 13.04
CA VAL A 36 -24.50 4.82 13.05
C VAL A 36 -23.71 3.83 12.20
N ALA A 37 -24.08 2.54 12.20
CA ALA A 37 -23.43 1.51 11.39
C ALA A 37 -23.71 1.68 9.87
N SER A 38 -24.77 2.40 9.49
CA SER A 38 -25.04 2.73 8.09
C SER A 38 -24.14 3.86 7.55
N LEU A 39 -23.30 4.49 8.37
CA LEU A 39 -22.19 5.34 7.93
C LEU A 39 -21.14 4.45 7.26
N LYS A 40 -21.51 3.98 6.06
CA LYS A 40 -20.74 3.13 5.17
C LYS A 40 -19.33 3.67 5.07
N THR A 41 -18.35 2.78 5.26
CA THR A 41 -16.90 2.95 5.04
C THR A 41 -16.57 4.24 4.30
N MET A 42 -16.28 5.31 5.06
CA MET A 42 -15.92 6.60 4.49
C MET A 42 -14.72 6.38 3.57
N GLU A 43 -14.90 6.59 2.27
CA GLU A 43 -13.76 6.85 1.39
C GLU A 43 -12.96 7.97 2.05
N LEU A 44 -11.64 7.80 2.17
CA LEU A 44 -10.76 8.81 2.77
C LEU A 44 -11.11 10.17 2.16
N PRO A 45 -11.40 11.21 2.96
CA PRO A 45 -11.62 12.55 2.42
C PRO A 45 -10.49 12.94 1.46
N SER A 46 -10.78 13.77 0.46
CA SER A 46 -9.78 14.22 -0.52
C SER A 46 -8.50 14.72 0.16
N ASP A 47 -8.61 15.57 1.19
CA ASP A 47 -7.47 16.08 1.94
C ASP A 47 -6.63 14.98 2.62
N ALA A 48 -7.28 13.93 3.13
CA ALA A 48 -6.58 12.79 3.72
C ALA A 48 -5.83 12.00 2.64
N ARG A 49 -6.41 11.86 1.43
CA ARG A 49 -5.71 11.25 0.28
C ARG A 49 -4.50 12.09 -0.14
N VAL A 50 -4.65 13.41 -0.22
CA VAL A 50 -3.56 14.35 -0.53
C VAL A 50 -2.43 14.22 0.48
N ALA A 51 -2.75 14.22 1.78
CA ALA A 51 -1.75 14.07 2.84
C ALA A 51 -1.01 12.73 2.75
N VAL A 52 -1.73 11.65 2.49
CA VAL A 52 -1.15 10.32 2.32
C VAL A 52 -0.28 10.25 1.05
N MET A 53 -0.70 10.82 -0.09
CA MET A 53 0.14 10.85 -1.30
C MET A 53 1.44 11.65 -1.07
N LYS A 54 1.36 12.79 -0.36
CA LYS A 54 2.54 13.60 -0.01
C LYS A 54 3.48 12.86 0.95
N SER A 55 2.95 12.15 1.93
CA SER A 55 3.76 11.33 2.84
C SER A 55 4.37 10.12 2.14
N SER A 56 3.64 9.44 1.27
CA SER A 56 4.16 8.36 0.41
C SER A 56 5.31 8.85 -0.47
N ARG A 57 5.18 10.03 -1.10
CA ARG A 57 6.27 10.68 -1.86
C ARG A 57 7.51 10.88 -1.00
N ALA A 58 7.35 11.42 0.21
CA ALA A 58 8.46 11.66 1.12
C ALA A 58 9.14 10.35 1.57
N ALA A 59 8.35 9.30 1.86
CA ALA A 59 8.88 7.99 2.25
C ALA A 59 9.70 7.35 1.11
N ILE A 60 9.21 7.44 -0.13
CA ILE A 60 9.91 6.92 -1.31
C ILE A 60 11.19 7.71 -1.57
N GLN A 61 11.11 9.04 -1.54
CA GLN A 61 12.30 9.90 -1.70
C GLN A 61 13.36 9.55 -0.65
N SER A 62 12.98 9.46 0.63
CA SER A 62 13.89 9.10 1.70
C SER A 62 14.54 7.72 1.50
N ALA A 63 13.79 6.73 1.04
CA ALA A 63 14.33 5.41 0.74
C ALA A 63 15.36 5.46 -0.41
N PHE A 64 15.16 6.32 -1.40
CA PHE A 64 16.08 6.47 -2.54
C PHE A 64 17.31 7.30 -2.18
N ASP A 65 17.16 8.32 -1.34
CA ASP A 65 18.29 9.07 -0.78
C ASP A 65 19.19 8.13 0.04
N LEU A 66 18.58 7.23 0.84
CA LEU A 66 19.31 6.20 1.59
C LEU A 66 19.97 5.17 0.67
N PHE A 67 19.31 4.79 -0.43
CA PHE A 67 19.90 3.93 -1.45
C PHE A 67 21.17 4.55 -2.03
N HIS A 68 21.09 5.82 -2.42
CA HIS A 68 22.22 6.57 -2.95
C HIS A 68 23.35 6.71 -1.92
N ALA A 69 23.03 7.16 -0.70
CA ALA A 69 24.02 7.32 0.37
C ALA A 69 24.72 5.99 0.72
N LYS A 70 24.01 4.86 0.65
CA LYS A 70 24.59 3.54 0.93
C LYS A 70 25.68 3.14 -0.08
N GLN A 71 25.64 3.65 -1.29
CA GLN A 71 26.65 3.38 -2.33
C GLN A 71 28.01 3.98 -1.99
N GLU A 72 28.03 5.08 -1.23
CA GLU A 72 29.24 5.80 -0.85
C GLU A 72 29.94 5.19 0.37
N MET A 73 29.34 4.15 0.97
CA MET A 73 29.89 3.48 2.14
C MET A 73 31.00 2.48 1.77
N VAL A 74 32.05 2.42 2.58
CA VAL A 74 33.27 1.62 2.32
C VAL A 74 33.02 0.11 2.15
N ASN A 75 32.01 -0.45 2.82
CA ASN A 75 31.75 -1.90 2.88
C ASN A 75 30.44 -2.31 2.18
N VAL A 76 30.14 -1.68 1.04
CA VAL A 76 28.91 -1.95 0.30
C VAL A 76 29.10 -3.04 -0.76
N ASN A 77 28.15 -3.97 -0.86
CA ASN A 77 28.15 -5.02 -1.88
C ASN A 77 27.60 -4.49 -3.21
N ILE A 78 28.47 -3.84 -4.00
CA ILE A 78 28.19 -3.46 -5.38
C ILE A 78 28.75 -4.55 -6.31
N THR A 79 27.88 -5.13 -7.14
CA THR A 79 28.26 -6.12 -8.15
C THR A 79 28.07 -5.54 -9.55
N THR A 80 28.92 -5.91 -10.50
CA THR A 80 28.75 -5.56 -11.91
C THR A 80 28.20 -6.73 -12.70
N GLU A 81 27.34 -6.44 -13.68
CA GLU A 81 26.93 -7.40 -14.71
C GLU A 81 27.16 -6.75 -16.07
N ASP A 82 27.79 -7.49 -17.00
CA ASP A 82 28.05 -7.02 -18.36
C ASP A 82 27.00 -7.62 -19.30
N HIS A 83 26.27 -6.74 -19.98
CA HIS A 83 25.34 -7.10 -21.03
C HIS A 83 25.83 -6.54 -22.36
N GLU A 84 26.60 -7.35 -23.10
CA GLU A 84 27.08 -7.03 -24.45
C GLU A 84 27.88 -5.71 -24.52
N GLY A 85 28.73 -5.46 -23.52
CA GLY A 85 29.54 -4.25 -23.39
C GLY A 85 28.85 -3.13 -22.59
N ASN A 86 27.62 -3.35 -22.12
CA ASN A 86 26.94 -2.47 -21.19
C ASN A 86 27.17 -2.94 -19.75
N VAL A 87 28.17 -2.36 -19.10
CA VAL A 87 28.44 -2.64 -17.68
C VAL A 87 27.39 -1.96 -16.80
N GLN A 88 26.64 -2.77 -16.07
CA GLN A 88 25.61 -2.34 -15.13
C GLN A 88 26.07 -2.57 -13.70
N HIS A 89 25.86 -1.57 -12.83
CA HIS A 89 26.21 -1.65 -11.41
C HIS A 89 24.97 -1.93 -10.58
N PHE A 90 25.04 -2.93 -9.70
CA PHE A 90 23.94 -3.32 -8.82
C PHE A 90 24.33 -3.17 -7.37
N LEU A 91 23.48 -2.53 -6.58
CA LEU A 91 23.57 -2.54 -5.13
C LEU A 91 22.67 -3.65 -4.57
N THR A 92 23.23 -4.52 -3.71
CA THR A 92 22.46 -5.55 -3.03
C THR A 92 21.88 -5.03 -1.72
N ILE A 93 20.55 -4.99 -1.60
CA ILE A 93 19.80 -4.63 -0.39
C ILE A 93 18.83 -5.75 -0.06
N ASN A 94 18.87 -6.25 1.18
CA ASN A 94 17.99 -7.34 1.64
C ASN A 94 18.03 -8.58 0.72
N GLY A 95 19.20 -8.90 0.17
CA GLY A 95 19.38 -10.01 -0.78
C GLY A 95 18.80 -9.76 -2.18
N VAL A 96 18.39 -8.53 -2.49
CA VAL A 96 17.85 -8.12 -3.79
C VAL A 96 18.85 -7.20 -4.48
N LYS A 97 19.26 -7.56 -5.70
CA LYS A 97 20.09 -6.71 -6.56
C LYS A 97 19.22 -5.65 -7.21
N ILE A 98 19.59 -4.39 -7.00
CA ILE A 98 18.88 -3.22 -7.56
C ILE A 98 19.87 -2.45 -8.41
N LEU A 99 19.45 -2.14 -9.64
CA LEU A 99 20.30 -1.44 -10.60
C LEU A 99 20.53 0.01 -10.14
N ILE A 100 21.78 0.45 -10.22
CA ILE A 100 22.19 1.82 -9.92
C ILE A 100 22.14 2.63 -11.22
N ASN A 101 21.46 3.76 -11.20
CA ASN A 101 21.53 4.70 -12.31
C ASN A 101 22.94 5.34 -12.35
N LYS A 102 23.65 5.15 -13.46
CA LYS A 102 25.00 5.72 -13.64
C LYS A 102 25.03 7.26 -13.66
N ASN A 103 23.88 7.90 -13.89
CA ASN A 103 23.80 9.35 -14.07
C ASN A 103 23.74 10.11 -12.75
N ASP A 104 23.07 9.55 -11.74
CA ASP A 104 22.78 10.24 -10.47
C ASP A 104 22.80 9.31 -9.25
N GLY A 105 23.07 8.01 -9.41
CA GLY A 105 23.15 7.04 -8.32
C GLY A 105 21.79 6.58 -7.77
N TYR A 106 20.66 7.04 -8.30
CA TYR A 106 19.34 6.63 -7.84
C TYR A 106 18.96 5.23 -8.38
N PRO A 107 17.98 4.53 -7.78
CA PRO A 107 17.63 3.18 -8.20
C PRO A 107 16.93 3.16 -9.56
N LEU A 108 17.29 2.20 -10.41
CA LEU A 108 16.55 1.85 -11.62
C LEU A 108 15.79 0.54 -11.37
N PHE A 109 14.51 0.52 -11.73
CA PHE A 109 13.67 -0.66 -11.56
C PHE A 109 13.47 -1.39 -12.88
N ARG A 110 13.68 -2.71 -12.88
CA ARG A 110 13.45 -3.52 -14.07
C ARG A 110 11.98 -3.89 -14.17
N VAL A 111 11.33 -3.43 -15.24
CA VAL A 111 9.90 -3.63 -15.50
C VAL A 111 9.55 -5.12 -15.65
N LEU A 112 10.46 -5.90 -16.24
CA LEU A 112 10.25 -7.31 -16.53
C LEU A 112 11.36 -8.19 -15.91
N PRO A 113 11.00 -9.38 -15.37
CA PRO A 113 9.63 -9.85 -15.11
C PRO A 113 8.95 -9.02 -14.01
N ARG A 114 7.62 -8.87 -14.07
CA ARG A 114 6.88 -7.96 -13.20
C ARG A 114 7.08 -8.23 -11.71
N GLU A 115 7.15 -9.50 -11.31
CA GLU A 115 7.41 -9.90 -9.91
C GLU A 115 8.74 -9.35 -9.38
N ARG A 116 9.76 -9.26 -10.25
CA ARG A 116 11.06 -8.68 -9.91
C ARG A 116 10.91 -7.21 -9.55
N PHE A 117 10.14 -6.45 -10.33
CA PHE A 117 9.86 -5.04 -10.06
C PHE A 117 9.31 -4.85 -8.64
N LEU A 118 8.28 -5.63 -8.27
CA LEU A 118 7.67 -5.54 -6.95
C LEU A 118 8.66 -5.90 -5.84
N LYS A 119 9.52 -6.90 -6.07
CA LYS A 119 10.56 -7.32 -5.14
C LYS A 119 11.63 -6.24 -4.95
N GLU A 120 12.11 -5.64 -6.04
CA GLU A 120 13.07 -4.53 -6.04
C GLU A 120 12.49 -3.32 -5.30
N PHE A 121 11.24 -2.94 -5.59
CA PHE A 121 10.55 -1.83 -4.91
C PHE A 121 10.40 -2.09 -3.40
N LYS A 122 9.85 -3.25 -3.01
CA LYS A 122 9.63 -3.60 -1.60
C LYS A 122 10.93 -3.78 -0.81
N ALA A 123 12.05 -4.07 -1.47
CA ALA A 123 13.36 -4.12 -0.82
C ALA A 123 13.86 -2.73 -0.39
N LEU A 124 13.42 -1.66 -1.06
CA LEU A 124 13.78 -0.28 -0.74
C LEU A 124 12.72 0.42 0.12
N VAL A 125 11.46 0.27 -0.26
CA VAL A 125 10.35 1.02 0.30
C VAL A 125 9.44 0.07 1.06
N ASN A 126 9.37 0.25 2.38
CA ASN A 126 8.47 -0.52 3.24
C ASN A 126 7.01 -0.01 3.12
N MET A 127 6.39 -0.24 1.97
CA MET A 127 5.02 0.16 1.67
C MET A 127 4.20 -1.03 1.19
N ASP A 128 2.97 -1.16 1.70
CA ASP A 128 2.01 -2.17 1.23
C ASP A 128 1.43 -1.76 -0.12
N VAL A 129 2.03 -2.30 -1.17
CA VAL A 129 1.65 -2.08 -2.57
C VAL A 129 1.45 -3.42 -3.28
N GLU A 130 0.56 -3.41 -4.27
CA GLU A 130 0.38 -4.49 -5.23
C GLU A 130 0.57 -3.96 -6.65
N LEU A 131 1.09 -4.80 -7.56
CA LEU A 131 1.26 -4.42 -8.96
C LEU A 131 -0.09 -4.27 -9.66
N TYR A 132 -0.18 -3.29 -10.55
CA TYR A 132 -1.34 -3.12 -11.40
C TYR A 132 -1.54 -4.33 -12.33
N SER A 133 -2.51 -5.18 -12.01
CA SER A 133 -3.04 -6.17 -12.95
C SER A 133 -4.20 -5.55 -13.73
N TYR A 134 -4.15 -5.67 -15.05
CA TYR A 134 -5.27 -5.23 -15.88
C TYR A 134 -6.53 -6.08 -15.61
N ASP A 135 -6.34 -7.37 -15.41
CA ASP A 135 -7.42 -8.35 -15.24
C ASP A 135 -7.99 -8.36 -13.80
N ASP A 136 -7.23 -7.88 -12.80
CA ASP A 136 -7.60 -7.93 -11.37
C ASP A 136 -7.74 -6.56 -10.70
N LYS A 137 -8.05 -5.51 -11.47
CA LYS A 137 -8.12 -4.10 -11.01
C LYS A 137 -8.89 -3.87 -9.68
N TYR A 138 -9.82 -4.77 -9.33
CA TYR A 138 -10.65 -4.71 -8.11
C TYR A 138 -10.46 -5.86 -7.11
N LYS A 139 -9.62 -6.87 -7.38
CA LYS A 139 -9.39 -8.01 -6.46
C LYS A 139 -8.19 -7.82 -5.52
N THR A 140 -7.46 -6.75 -5.71
CA THR A 140 -6.32 -6.34 -4.89
C THR A 140 -6.77 -5.94 -3.48
N ASN A 141 -6.07 -6.48 -2.47
CA ASN A 141 -6.31 -6.17 -1.06
C ASN A 141 -5.47 -4.96 -0.60
N SER A 142 -4.34 -4.68 -1.26
CA SER A 142 -3.53 -3.52 -0.94
C SER A 142 -4.24 -2.19 -1.21
N LYS A 143 -3.95 -1.21 -0.35
CA LYS A 143 -4.47 0.16 -0.46
C LYS A 143 -3.87 0.92 -1.65
N PHE A 144 -2.65 0.57 -2.03
CA PHE A 144 -1.88 1.22 -3.08
C PHE A 144 -1.58 0.29 -4.24
N ILE A 145 -1.68 0.83 -5.45
CA ILE A 145 -1.45 0.13 -6.70
C ILE A 145 -0.22 0.71 -7.38
N LEU A 146 0.76 -0.13 -7.65
CA LEU A 146 2.03 0.20 -8.26
C LEU A 146 1.97 -0.09 -9.78
N PHE A 147 2.20 0.93 -10.57
CA PHE A 147 2.13 0.89 -12.03
C PHE A 147 3.52 1.22 -12.61
N PRO A 148 4.31 0.20 -13.01
CA PRO A 148 5.59 0.43 -13.67
C PRO A 148 5.42 1.21 -14.98
N ASN A 149 6.38 2.07 -15.31
CA ASN A 149 6.50 2.66 -16.64
C ASN A 149 7.68 2.03 -17.40
N ASN A 150 7.79 2.29 -18.71
CA ASN A 150 8.84 1.69 -19.55
C ASN A 150 10.24 2.30 -19.33
N TYR A 151 10.38 3.28 -18.46
CA TYR A 151 11.58 4.09 -18.27
C TYR A 151 12.17 3.92 -16.87
N SER A 152 12.11 2.70 -16.34
CA SER A 152 12.62 2.34 -15.01
C SER A 152 11.97 3.09 -13.85
N GLY A 153 10.85 3.78 -14.10
CA GLY A 153 10.06 4.52 -13.12
C GLY A 153 8.72 3.86 -12.85
N PHE A 154 7.85 4.58 -12.14
CA PHE A 154 6.51 4.08 -11.81
C PHE A 154 5.57 5.17 -11.33
N HIS A 155 4.28 4.84 -11.29
CA HIS A 155 3.26 5.57 -10.56
C HIS A 155 2.69 4.72 -9.43
N ILE A 156 2.29 5.35 -8.33
CA ILE A 156 1.54 4.75 -7.23
C ILE A 156 0.21 5.47 -7.10
N PHE A 157 -0.88 4.71 -7.16
CA PHE A 157 -2.25 5.20 -7.01
C PHE A 157 -2.87 4.64 -5.74
N PHE A 158 -3.87 5.35 -5.21
CA PHE A 158 -4.86 4.68 -4.37
C PHE A 158 -5.65 3.66 -5.18
N ARG A 159 -6.02 2.57 -4.53
CA ARG A 159 -6.99 1.62 -5.08
C ARG A 159 -8.28 2.35 -5.47
N GLY A 160 -8.73 2.14 -6.70
CA GLY A 160 -9.88 2.82 -7.31
C GLY A 160 -9.55 4.10 -8.08
N GLN A 161 -8.34 4.67 -7.92
CA GLN A 161 -7.92 5.91 -8.58
C GLN A 161 -6.97 5.67 -9.78
N GLN A 162 -6.50 4.44 -9.98
CA GLN A 162 -5.64 4.06 -11.09
C GLN A 162 -6.37 4.10 -12.44
N PRO A 163 -5.66 4.27 -13.58
CA PRO A 163 -6.24 4.27 -14.93
C PRO A 163 -7.06 3.02 -15.24
N THR A 164 -8.12 3.13 -16.05
CA THR A 164 -8.88 1.99 -16.62
C THR A 164 -8.34 1.63 -18.00
N LYS A 165 -8.62 0.42 -18.54
CA LYS A 165 -8.21 0.07 -19.94
C LYS A 165 -8.70 1.14 -20.89
N GLY A 166 -7.85 1.48 -21.86
CA GLY A 166 -8.22 2.39 -22.95
C GLY A 166 -8.42 3.84 -22.50
N ASN A 167 -8.27 4.16 -21.21
CA ASN A 167 -8.24 5.52 -20.71
C ASN A 167 -6.84 5.84 -20.19
N THR A 168 -6.09 6.58 -21.00
CA THR A 168 -4.75 7.06 -20.68
C THR A 168 -4.75 8.33 -19.84
N ASN A 169 -5.93 8.91 -19.54
CA ASN A 169 -6.02 10.04 -18.62
C ASN A 169 -5.81 9.52 -17.19
N PHE A 170 -4.56 9.58 -16.76
CA PHE A 170 -4.19 9.43 -15.37
C PHE A 170 -4.95 10.48 -14.56
N ARG A 171 -5.85 10.02 -13.67
CA ARG A 171 -6.36 10.91 -12.62
C ARG A 171 -5.16 11.49 -11.89
N LYS A 172 -5.13 12.81 -11.68
CA LYS A 172 -4.00 13.53 -11.05
C LYS A 172 -3.96 13.33 -9.52
N CYS A 173 -4.02 12.08 -9.06
CA CYS A 173 -3.85 11.67 -7.67
C CYS A 173 -2.89 10.47 -7.59
N TYR A 174 -1.59 10.73 -7.67
CA TYR A 174 -0.55 9.71 -7.64
C TYR A 174 0.80 10.24 -7.18
N VAL A 175 1.66 9.32 -6.74
CA VAL A 175 3.11 9.55 -6.65
C VAL A 175 3.75 8.99 -7.91
N GLU A 176 4.72 9.69 -8.47
CA GLU A 176 5.47 9.26 -9.65
C GLU A 176 6.96 9.29 -9.36
N TYR A 177 7.67 8.28 -9.83
CA TYR A 177 9.13 8.28 -9.89
C TYR A 177 9.59 8.33 -11.34
N ILE A 178 10.40 9.33 -11.67
CA ILE A 178 11.01 9.52 -12.98
C ILE A 178 12.52 9.39 -12.80
N ALA A 179 13.11 8.36 -13.41
CA ALA A 179 14.55 8.15 -13.38
C ALA A 179 15.28 9.08 -14.36
N ALA A 180 16.45 9.58 -13.96
CA ALA A 180 17.25 10.50 -14.75
C ALA A 180 17.70 9.90 -16.08
N LYS A 181 17.60 10.73 -17.14
CA LYS A 181 18.15 10.47 -18.47
C LYS A 181 17.79 9.10 -19.08
N GLN A 182 16.60 8.58 -18.79
CA GLN A 182 16.11 7.32 -19.35
C GLN A 182 15.45 7.46 -20.74
N PHE A 183 15.05 8.68 -21.11
CA PHE A 183 14.43 9.00 -22.40
C PHE A 183 14.63 10.48 -22.74
N VAL A 184 14.35 10.86 -23.98
CA VAL A 184 14.41 12.27 -24.42
C VAL A 184 13.39 13.09 -23.65
N GLY A 185 13.85 14.08 -22.88
CA GLY A 185 13.00 14.90 -22.01
C GLY A 185 12.87 14.39 -20.56
N ALA A 186 13.56 13.29 -20.20
CA ALA A 186 13.74 12.92 -18.80
C ALA A 186 14.54 13.99 -18.05
N PRO A 187 14.32 14.16 -16.73
CA PRO A 187 15.08 15.11 -15.93
C PRO A 187 16.56 14.71 -15.84
N ASP A 188 17.41 15.68 -15.51
CA ASP A 188 18.85 15.46 -15.30
C ASP A 188 19.14 14.67 -14.03
N ILE A 189 18.28 14.81 -13.02
CA ILE A 189 18.30 14.08 -11.75
C ILE A 189 16.97 13.34 -11.56
N SER A 190 17.01 12.17 -10.92
CA SER A 190 15.80 11.38 -10.67
C SER A 190 14.94 12.09 -9.64
N GLU A 191 13.62 12.08 -9.86
CA GLU A 191 12.69 12.86 -9.04
C GLU A 191 11.48 12.02 -8.64
N VAL A 192 11.07 12.14 -7.37
CA VAL A 192 9.80 11.62 -6.87
C VAL A 192 8.78 12.76 -6.79
N LYS A 193 7.83 12.78 -7.72
CA LYS A 193 6.77 13.78 -7.86
C LYS A 193 5.47 13.30 -7.23
N VAL A 194 4.57 14.25 -6.96
CA VAL A 194 3.21 13.96 -6.52
C VAL A 194 2.22 14.84 -7.28
N ALA A 195 1.20 14.22 -7.86
CA ALA A 195 0.04 14.90 -8.44
C ALA A 195 -1.13 14.75 -7.46
N THR A 196 -1.79 15.85 -7.12
CA THR A 196 -2.88 15.84 -6.13
C THR A 196 -4.13 16.62 -6.55
N SER A 197 -4.19 17.14 -7.78
CA SER A 197 -5.29 18.01 -8.21
C SER A 197 -6.62 17.29 -8.42
N GLU A 198 -6.60 15.96 -8.49
CA GLU A 198 -7.80 15.12 -8.65
C GLU A 198 -7.87 14.03 -7.57
N CYS A 199 -7.24 14.29 -6.41
CA CYS A 199 -7.53 13.56 -5.18
C CYS A 199 -8.85 14.07 -4.58
#